data_AF-A0A7S4R5A6-F1
#
_entry.id   AF-A0A7S4R5A6-F1
#
_cell.length_a   1.000
_cell.length_b   1.000
_cell.length_c   1.000
_cell.angle_alpha   90.00
_cell.angle_beta   90.00
_cell.angle_gamma   90.00
#
_symmetry.space_group_name_H-M   'P 1'
#
loop_
_entity.id
_entity.type
_entity.pdbx_description
1 polymer ?
#
loop_
_entity_poly.entity_id
_entity_poly.type
_entity_poly.pdbx_seq_one_letter_code
_entity_poly.pdbx_strand_id
1 'polypeptide(L)'
;MVVAIRGGVLLLTVTLWAIEVIHVMCVQQHFADWSHEALNARLSIPLSAAGNSTTVQWSLPVVTVETSRQGRFALPGAQPQVAVLNVGAGRTWEGPVTKNELFLRWLQEPVRDPDGLAVLIDGGDLIYGGCGEAALLRAYHAIANAGGGAKVVVSAEMGGYPKNMRSVQEGPGPSGQMDKVLAAFGLRRDWTTPYVDCSRDIDAGPCSNHRVYRYLNYGFLMGPVGELRKLVSFVLAQGGTDQGQAARYCFNHSEVCTLDYGGLLSLSLHNFKRSMDEGPLALRSMDRHRDS
;
A
#
# COMPACT_ATOMS: atom_id res chain seq x y z
N MET A 1 -5.95 -3.88 -19.05
CA MET A 1 -5.92 -4.88 -17.96
C MET A 1 -7.10 -5.84 -18.12
N VAL A 2 -6.87 -7.06 -18.60
CA VAL A 2 -7.88 -8.12 -18.56
C VAL A 2 -7.42 -9.12 -17.51
N VAL A 3 -8.05 -9.05 -16.33
CA VAL A 3 -7.92 -10.10 -15.33
C VAL A 3 -8.88 -11.21 -15.76
N ALA A 4 -8.37 -12.20 -16.48
CA ALA A 4 -9.17 -13.35 -16.88
C ALA A 4 -9.10 -14.41 -15.77
N ILE A 5 -10.17 -14.53 -14.99
CA ILE A 5 -10.36 -15.66 -14.08
C ILE A 5 -11.01 -16.79 -14.90
N ARG A 6 -10.20 -17.71 -15.44
CA ARG A 6 -10.70 -18.97 -15.99
C ARG A 6 -10.31 -20.11 -15.03
N GLY A 7 -11.29 -20.73 -14.39
CA GLY A 7 -11.09 -21.95 -13.60
C GLY A 7 -10.54 -21.75 -12.17
N GLY A 8 -10.70 -20.57 -11.56
CA GLY A 8 -10.24 -20.33 -10.18
C GLY A 8 -8.75 -20.02 -10.04
N VAL A 9 -8.01 -19.92 -11.15
CA VAL A 9 -6.63 -19.45 -11.17
C VAL A 9 -6.62 -17.99 -11.65
N LEU A 10 -6.16 -17.09 -10.79
CA LEU A 10 -5.88 -15.71 -11.14
C LEU A 10 -4.55 -15.68 -11.91
N LEU A 11 -4.61 -15.74 -13.24
CA LEU A 11 -3.42 -15.53 -14.07
C LEU A 11 -3.25 -14.03 -14.32
N LEU A 12 -2.42 -13.35 -13.52
CA LEU A 12 -1.95 -12.01 -13.84
C LEU A 12 -0.82 -12.13 -14.87
N THR A 13 -1.14 -12.01 -16.15
CA THR A 13 -0.15 -11.71 -17.20
C THR A 13 -0.18 -10.21 -17.48
N VAL A 14 0.70 -9.48 -16.80
CA VAL A 14 0.94 -8.05 -17.05
C VAL A 14 2.24 -7.93 -17.82
N THR A 15 2.16 -7.74 -19.13
CA THR A 15 3.30 -7.29 -19.93
C THR A 15 3.32 -5.77 -19.92
N LEU A 16 4.02 -5.17 -18.95
CA LEU A 16 4.36 -3.75 -18.94
C LEU A 16 5.81 -3.58 -18.43
N TRP A 17 6.62 -2.94 -19.26
CA TRP A 17 8.00 -2.58 -18.98
C TRP A 17 8.04 -1.37 -18.04
N ALA A 18 7.90 -1.59 -16.74
CA ALA A 18 8.41 -0.72 -15.68
C ALA A 18 8.04 -1.38 -14.34
N ILE A 19 9.07 -1.82 -13.60
CA ILE A 19 9.08 -2.15 -12.17
C ILE A 19 7.71 -2.58 -11.62
N GLU A 20 7.42 -3.89 -11.69
CA GLU A 20 6.21 -4.49 -11.13
C GLU A 20 6.20 -4.32 -9.60
N VAL A 21 5.62 -3.22 -9.11
CA VAL A 21 5.21 -3.11 -7.70
C VAL A 21 3.71 -3.28 -7.66
N ILE A 22 3.24 -4.48 -7.35
CA ILE A 22 1.84 -4.69 -7.02
C ILE A 22 1.66 -4.35 -5.55
N HIS A 23 0.65 -3.55 -5.20
CA HIS A 23 0.27 -3.34 -3.81
C HIS A 23 -1.05 -4.00 -3.47
N VAL A 24 -1.14 -4.52 -2.25
CA VAL A 24 -2.38 -4.99 -1.66
C VAL A 24 -2.83 -4.01 -0.61
N MET A 25 -3.90 -3.28 -0.89
CA MET A 25 -4.53 -2.36 0.06
C MET A 25 -5.40 -3.13 1.05
N CYS A 26 -5.21 -2.83 2.32
CA CYS A 26 -5.83 -3.42 3.48
C CYS A 26 -5.78 -4.93 3.54
N VAL A 27 -4.67 -5.40 4.07
CA VAL A 27 -4.37 -6.81 4.18
C VAL A 27 -4.92 -7.31 5.52
N GLN A 28 -6.02 -8.05 5.48
CA GLN A 28 -6.60 -8.61 6.69
C GLN A 28 -5.74 -9.79 7.19
N GLN A 29 -4.98 -9.56 8.25
CA GLN A 29 -4.39 -10.63 9.04
C GLN A 29 -5.46 -11.18 9.99
N HIS A 30 -5.83 -12.44 9.83
CA HIS A 30 -6.56 -13.17 10.87
C HIS A 30 -5.59 -13.50 12.01
N PHE A 31 -5.29 -12.51 12.86
CA PHE A 31 -4.63 -12.73 14.15
C PHE A 31 -5.70 -13.03 15.20
N ALA A 32 -6.35 -14.19 15.08
CA ALA A 32 -7.39 -14.58 16.02
C ALA A 32 -6.83 -14.97 17.41
N ASP A 33 -5.51 -15.14 17.58
CA ASP A 33 -4.89 -15.34 18.89
C ASP A 33 -3.47 -14.76 18.92
N TRP A 34 -3.20 -13.88 19.88
CA TRP A 34 -1.90 -13.25 20.12
C TRP A 34 -0.94 -14.16 20.90
N SER A 35 -1.02 -15.47 20.69
CA SER A 35 -0.05 -16.42 21.25
C SER A 35 1.18 -16.52 20.34
N HIS A 36 2.34 -16.85 20.93
CA HIS A 36 3.64 -16.93 20.26
C HIS A 36 3.69 -17.89 19.03
N GLU A 37 2.63 -18.65 18.74
CA GLU A 37 2.52 -19.55 17.57
C GLU A 37 2.00 -18.86 16.29
N ALA A 38 1.55 -17.59 16.34
CA ALA A 38 0.98 -16.88 15.18
C ALA A 38 2.02 -16.41 14.12
N LEU A 39 3.31 -16.72 14.29
CA LEU A 39 4.40 -16.25 13.42
C LEU A 39 4.36 -16.79 11.97
N ASN A 40 3.50 -17.77 11.68
CA ASN A 40 3.31 -18.34 10.33
C ASN A 40 1.96 -17.93 9.68
N ALA A 41 1.23 -16.96 10.23
CA ALA A 41 -0.05 -16.54 9.68
C ALA A 41 0.13 -15.90 8.28
N ARG A 42 -0.30 -16.60 7.24
CA ARG A 42 -0.37 -16.05 5.87
C ARG A 42 -1.56 -15.10 5.73
N LEU A 43 -1.36 -14.05 4.95
CA LEU A 43 -2.39 -13.08 4.59
C LEU A 43 -3.40 -13.75 3.68
N SER A 44 -4.67 -13.82 4.08
CA SER A 44 -5.68 -14.53 3.29
C SER A 44 -6.55 -13.55 2.53
N ILE A 45 -6.55 -13.61 1.19
CA ILE A 45 -7.48 -12.82 0.36
C ILE A 45 -8.63 -13.74 -0.06
N PRO A 46 -9.88 -13.47 0.36
CA PRO A 46 -11.03 -14.24 -0.09
C PRO A 46 -11.33 -13.89 -1.57
N LEU A 47 -11.26 -14.90 -2.44
CA LEU A 47 -11.70 -14.74 -3.83
C LEU A 47 -13.17 -15.11 -3.97
N SER A 48 -13.98 -14.17 -4.45
CA SER A 48 -15.36 -14.45 -4.85
C SER A 48 -15.43 -15.03 -6.26
N ALA A 49 -16.25 -16.05 -6.46
CA ALA A 49 -16.72 -16.42 -7.79
C ALA A 49 -17.47 -15.25 -8.45
N ALA A 50 -17.52 -15.19 -9.78
CA ALA A 50 -18.09 -14.11 -10.59
C ALA A 50 -19.63 -13.95 -10.48
N GLY A 51 -20.15 -13.78 -9.26
CA GLY A 51 -21.50 -13.29 -8.97
C GLY A 51 -21.49 -11.77 -8.77
N ASN A 52 -22.67 -11.15 -8.71
CA ASN A 52 -22.86 -9.70 -8.58
C ASN A 52 -21.90 -9.07 -7.54
N SER A 53 -20.84 -8.43 -8.03
CA SER A 53 -19.84 -7.75 -7.21
C SER A 53 -20.51 -6.57 -6.49
N THR A 54 -20.63 -6.64 -5.18
CA THR A 54 -21.13 -5.52 -4.37
C THR A 54 -19.98 -4.54 -4.16
N THR A 55 -20.12 -3.32 -4.66
CA THR A 55 -19.19 -2.22 -4.35
C THR A 55 -19.69 -1.46 -3.13
N VAL A 56 -18.85 -1.34 -2.11
CA VAL A 56 -19.10 -0.52 -0.93
C VAL A 56 -18.49 0.86 -1.09
N GLN A 57 -19.25 1.88 -0.69
CA GLN A 57 -18.78 3.24 -0.59
C GLN A 57 -18.40 3.52 0.88
N TRP A 58 -17.12 3.76 1.11
CA TRP A 58 -16.62 4.19 2.42
C TRP A 58 -16.87 5.68 2.64
N SER A 59 -16.92 6.06 3.93
CA SER A 59 -16.92 7.48 4.32
C SER A 59 -15.55 8.11 4.11
N LEU A 60 -14.49 7.33 4.32
CA LEU A 60 -13.10 7.64 4.00
C LEU A 60 -12.90 7.66 2.47
N PRO A 61 -12.50 8.80 1.87
CA PRO A 61 -12.21 8.85 0.44
C PRO A 61 -10.93 8.06 0.12
N VAL A 62 -11.06 7.12 -0.81
CA VAL A 62 -9.94 6.44 -1.47
C VAL A 62 -9.78 7.04 -2.86
N VAL A 63 -8.62 7.62 -3.14
CA VAL A 63 -8.36 8.46 -4.32
C VAL A 63 -7.18 7.91 -5.10
N THR A 64 -7.32 7.85 -6.42
CA THR A 64 -6.27 7.40 -7.33
C THR A 64 -6.12 8.35 -8.52
N VAL A 65 -4.99 8.24 -9.21
CA VAL A 65 -4.78 8.82 -10.54
C VAL A 65 -4.58 7.68 -11.53
N GLU A 66 -5.60 7.44 -12.35
CA GLU A 66 -5.57 6.46 -13.44
C GLU A 66 -6.12 7.13 -14.71
N THR A 67 -5.23 7.49 -15.64
CA THR A 67 -5.63 8.25 -16.83
C THR A 67 -6.38 7.41 -17.85
N SER A 68 -6.27 6.08 -17.80
CA SER A 68 -6.91 5.17 -18.75
C SER A 68 -8.35 4.80 -18.39
N ARG A 69 -8.81 5.12 -17.18
CA ARG A 69 -10.17 4.82 -16.69
C ARG A 69 -10.97 6.08 -16.43
N GLN A 70 -12.29 5.96 -16.50
CA GLN A 70 -13.21 7.06 -16.24
C GLN A 70 -13.76 7.00 -14.82
N GLY A 71 -13.94 8.17 -14.20
CA GLY A 71 -14.73 8.38 -12.98
C GLY A 71 -14.44 7.44 -11.80
N ARG A 72 -15.47 7.12 -11.03
CA ARG A 72 -15.36 6.17 -9.91
C ARG A 72 -15.36 4.74 -10.43
N PHE A 73 -14.56 3.88 -9.80
CA PHE A 73 -14.56 2.44 -10.10
C PHE A 73 -14.35 1.61 -8.83
N ALA A 74 -14.67 0.32 -8.91
CA ALA A 74 -14.44 -0.62 -7.82
C ALA A 74 -13.00 -1.17 -7.88
N LEU A 75 -12.24 -1.03 -6.78
CA LEU A 75 -10.88 -1.58 -6.69
C LEU A 75 -10.96 -3.11 -6.77
N PRO A 76 -10.30 -3.76 -7.75
CA PRO A 76 -10.34 -5.21 -7.89
C PRO A 76 -9.71 -5.89 -6.67
N GLY A 77 -10.18 -7.09 -6.34
CA GLY A 77 -9.67 -7.87 -5.20
C GLY A 77 -10.77 -8.60 -4.47
N ALA A 78 -10.66 -8.65 -3.14
CA ALA A 78 -11.66 -9.25 -2.26
C ALA A 78 -13.02 -8.54 -2.30
N GLN A 79 -14.05 -9.24 -1.84
CA GLN A 79 -15.42 -8.71 -1.74
C GLN A 79 -15.81 -8.38 -0.30
N PRO A 80 -16.69 -7.38 -0.10
CA PRO A 80 -17.17 -6.44 -1.11
C PRO A 80 -16.05 -5.51 -1.61
N GLN A 81 -16.07 -5.11 -2.88
CA GLN A 81 -15.05 -4.21 -3.43
C GLN A 81 -15.19 -2.78 -2.92
N VAL A 82 -14.09 -2.03 -2.84
CA VAL A 82 -14.09 -0.62 -2.40
C VAL A 82 -14.22 0.32 -3.58
N ALA A 83 -15.13 1.30 -3.49
CA ALA A 83 -15.21 2.38 -4.47
C ALA A 83 -14.01 3.33 -4.36
N VAL A 84 -13.35 3.59 -5.49
CA VAL A 84 -12.21 4.50 -5.61
C VAL A 84 -12.60 5.68 -6.49
N LEU A 85 -12.25 6.88 -6.05
CA LEU A 85 -12.37 8.10 -6.82
C LEU A 85 -11.13 8.29 -7.71
N ASN A 86 -11.31 8.22 -9.02
CA ASN A 86 -10.23 8.52 -9.97
C ASN A 86 -10.22 10.01 -10.34
N VAL A 87 -9.22 10.74 -9.87
CA VAL A 87 -9.01 12.15 -10.26
C VAL A 87 -8.17 12.30 -11.53
N GLY A 88 -7.66 11.18 -12.07
CA GLY A 88 -6.95 11.06 -13.35
C GLY A 88 -7.85 10.96 -14.58
N ALA A 89 -9.16 10.74 -14.41
CA ALA A 89 -10.07 10.48 -15.52
C ALA A 89 -10.03 11.58 -16.58
N GLY A 90 -9.79 11.18 -17.84
CA GLY A 90 -9.74 12.08 -19.00
C GLY A 90 -8.51 12.99 -19.05
N ARG A 91 -7.47 12.73 -18.25
CA ARG A 91 -6.20 13.47 -18.29
C ARG A 91 -5.16 12.71 -19.11
N THR A 92 -4.17 13.44 -19.66
CA THR A 92 -2.99 12.85 -20.31
C THR A 92 -1.96 12.50 -19.24
N TRP A 93 -1.35 11.31 -19.34
CA TRP A 93 -0.24 10.93 -18.47
C TRP A 93 1.08 11.49 -18.99
N GLU A 94 1.71 12.37 -18.22
CA GLU A 94 3.01 12.99 -18.51
C GLU A 94 4.08 12.53 -17.50
N GLY A 95 3.83 11.38 -16.85
CA GLY A 95 4.69 10.81 -15.82
C GLY A 95 4.26 11.19 -14.39
N PRO A 96 5.14 10.97 -13.40
CA PRO A 96 4.81 11.17 -11.98
C PRO A 96 4.34 12.58 -11.61
N VAL A 97 4.69 13.59 -12.40
CA VAL A 97 4.20 14.97 -12.22
C VAL A 97 2.68 15.04 -12.31
N THR A 98 2.08 14.37 -13.31
CA THR A 98 0.62 14.32 -13.50
C THR A 98 -0.08 13.75 -12.26
N LYS A 99 0.46 12.68 -11.67
CA LYS A 99 -0.08 12.08 -10.44
C LYS A 99 -0.14 13.09 -9.30
N ASN A 100 0.99 13.75 -9.03
CA ASN A 100 1.11 14.66 -7.90
C ASN A 100 0.30 15.95 -8.11
N GLU A 101 0.24 16.49 -9.32
CA GLU A 101 -0.61 17.66 -9.62
C GLU A 101 -2.10 17.37 -9.40
N LEU A 102 -2.57 16.21 -9.84
CA LEU A 102 -3.98 15.85 -9.74
C LEU A 102 -4.38 15.51 -8.29
N PHE A 103 -3.50 14.82 -7.54
CA PHE A 103 -3.69 14.67 -6.11
C PHE A 103 -3.70 16.02 -5.39
N LEU A 104 -2.73 16.90 -5.67
CA LEU A 104 -2.66 18.20 -5.02
C LEU A 104 -3.90 19.06 -5.30
N ARG A 105 -4.38 19.06 -6.56
CA ARG A 105 -5.61 19.73 -6.95
C ARG A 105 -6.81 19.23 -6.13
N TRP A 106 -6.95 17.91 -6.01
CA TRP A 106 -8.03 17.30 -5.23
C TRP A 106 -7.94 17.65 -3.74
N LEU A 107 -6.74 17.61 -3.15
CA LEU A 107 -6.47 17.97 -1.75
C LEU A 107 -6.68 19.47 -1.45
N GLN A 108 -6.67 20.32 -2.48
CA GLN A 108 -6.85 21.78 -2.36
C GLN A 108 -8.30 22.22 -2.57
N GLU A 109 -9.22 21.32 -2.93
CA GLU A 109 -10.63 21.66 -3.08
C GLU A 109 -11.19 22.25 -1.77
N PRO A 110 -11.83 23.44 -1.78
CA PRO A 110 -12.27 24.12 -0.55
C PRO A 110 -13.27 23.33 0.31
N VAL A 111 -13.95 22.35 -0.27
CA VAL A 111 -14.91 21.47 0.41
C VAL A 111 -14.22 20.41 1.29
N ARG A 112 -12.91 20.25 1.17
CA ARG A 112 -12.18 19.22 1.92
C ARG A 112 -11.86 19.71 3.32
N ASP A 113 -12.32 18.94 4.30
CA ASP A 113 -11.92 19.12 5.69
C ASP A 113 -10.41 18.83 5.82
N PRO A 114 -9.57 19.81 6.24
CA PRO A 114 -8.14 19.59 6.42
C PRO A 114 -7.81 18.52 7.48
N ASP A 115 -8.70 18.29 8.45
CA ASP A 115 -8.52 17.28 9.50
C ASP A 115 -9.15 15.93 9.11
N GLY A 116 -9.96 15.90 8.05
CA GLY A 116 -10.54 14.69 7.50
C GLY A 116 -9.47 13.76 6.92
N LEU A 117 -9.60 12.46 7.15
CA LEU A 117 -8.69 11.45 6.61
C LEU A 117 -8.96 11.18 5.13
N ALA A 118 -7.91 10.79 4.40
CA ALA A 118 -8.00 10.27 3.04
C ALA A 118 -6.95 9.18 2.80
N VAL A 119 -7.17 8.36 1.76
CA VAL A 119 -6.19 7.43 1.23
C VAL A 119 -5.87 7.82 -0.21
N LEU A 120 -4.59 8.02 -0.52
CA LEU A 120 -4.09 8.20 -1.88
C LEU A 120 -3.38 6.93 -2.30
N ILE A 121 -3.75 6.39 -3.45
CA ILE A 121 -3.21 5.13 -3.98
C ILE A 121 -2.79 5.28 -5.44
N ASP A 122 -1.77 4.53 -5.86
CA ASP A 122 -1.38 4.44 -7.26
C ASP A 122 -2.53 3.89 -8.16
N GLY A 123 -2.36 4.09 -9.47
CA GLY A 123 -3.32 3.66 -10.48
C GLY A 123 -2.78 2.45 -11.24
N GLY A 124 -3.59 1.38 -11.33
CA GLY A 124 -3.35 0.27 -12.26
C GLY A 124 -2.61 -0.95 -11.68
N ASP A 125 -1.94 -0.82 -10.54
CA ASP A 125 -1.13 -1.86 -9.89
C ASP A 125 -1.54 -2.16 -8.42
N LEU A 126 -2.72 -1.69 -8.01
CA LEU A 126 -3.31 -2.00 -6.72
C LEU A 126 -4.46 -3.01 -6.79
N ILE A 127 -4.49 -3.88 -5.79
CA ILE A 127 -5.64 -4.75 -5.48
C ILE A 127 -6.09 -4.55 -4.03
N TYR A 128 -7.35 -4.81 -3.76
CA TYR A 128 -7.95 -4.74 -2.43
C TYR A 128 -7.92 -6.09 -1.72
N GLY A 129 -7.41 -6.12 -0.49
CA GLY A 129 -7.19 -7.31 0.33
C GLY A 129 -8.39 -7.75 1.18
N GLY A 130 -9.44 -6.93 1.30
CA GLY A 130 -10.74 -7.37 1.85
C GLY A 130 -11.14 -6.87 3.23
N CYS A 131 -10.37 -5.99 3.86
CA CYS A 131 -10.72 -5.48 5.19
C CYS A 131 -11.81 -4.38 5.14
N GLY A 132 -12.77 -4.36 6.05
CA GLY A 132 -13.72 -3.25 6.15
C GLY A 132 -13.09 -1.91 6.58
N GLU A 133 -13.77 -0.79 6.32
CA GLU A 133 -13.31 0.57 6.65
C GLU A 133 -12.89 0.72 8.12
N ALA A 134 -13.66 0.16 9.05
CA ALA A 134 -13.33 0.20 10.48
C ALA A 134 -12.03 -0.55 10.82
N ALA A 135 -11.69 -1.62 10.10
CA ALA A 135 -10.43 -2.34 10.30
C ALA A 135 -9.24 -1.54 9.76
N LEU A 136 -9.40 -0.93 8.58
CA LEU A 136 -8.41 0.00 8.01
C LEU A 136 -8.12 1.16 8.98
N LEU A 137 -9.16 1.83 9.48
CA LEU A 137 -9.02 2.95 10.41
C LEU A 137 -8.33 2.54 11.72
N ARG A 138 -8.68 1.38 12.28
CA ARG A 138 -7.99 0.85 13.48
C ARG A 138 -6.50 0.62 13.22
N ALA A 139 -6.15 0.00 12.08
CA ALA A 139 -4.75 -0.22 11.72
C ALA A 139 -3.99 1.09 11.55
N TYR A 140 -4.60 2.08 10.87
CA TYR A 140 -4.04 3.42 10.71
C TYR A 140 -3.75 4.08 12.05
N HIS A 141 -4.73 4.12 12.96
CA HIS A 141 -4.54 4.75 14.27
C HIS A 141 -3.51 4.01 15.12
N ALA A 142 -3.47 2.67 15.08
CA ALA A 142 -2.48 1.89 15.79
C ALA A 142 -1.05 2.15 15.28
N ILE A 143 -0.85 2.19 13.95
CA ILE A 143 0.44 2.53 13.34
C ILE A 143 0.85 3.96 13.68
N ALA A 144 -0.04 4.94 13.48
CA ALA A 144 0.19 6.36 13.78
C ALA A 144 0.61 6.57 15.25
N ASN A 145 -0.12 5.96 16.19
CA ASN A 145 0.18 6.04 17.62
C ASN A 145 1.53 5.39 17.96
N ALA A 146 1.81 4.20 17.44
CA ALA A 146 3.09 3.51 17.65
C ALA A 146 4.27 4.25 17.01
N GLY A 147 4.00 4.97 15.91
CA GLY A 147 4.91 5.92 15.25
C GLY A 147 5.12 7.22 16.02
N GLY A 148 4.70 7.33 17.28
CA GLY A 148 4.88 8.53 18.10
C GLY A 148 3.87 9.64 17.82
N GLY A 149 2.68 9.29 17.33
CA GLY A 149 1.64 10.26 16.97
C GLY A 149 1.80 10.84 15.55
N ALA A 150 2.54 10.14 14.68
CA ALA A 150 2.66 10.50 13.27
C ALA A 150 1.27 10.60 12.63
N LYS A 151 1.07 11.61 11.79
CA LYS A 151 -0.23 11.88 11.15
C LYS A 151 -0.38 11.20 9.80
N VAL A 152 0.73 11.00 9.08
CA VAL A 152 0.74 10.35 7.77
C VAL A 152 1.37 8.98 7.90
N VAL A 153 0.65 7.95 7.44
CA VAL A 153 1.17 6.60 7.28
C VAL A 153 1.42 6.35 5.80
N VAL A 154 2.64 5.96 5.46
CA VAL A 154 3.05 5.64 4.08
C VAL A 154 3.36 4.15 3.98
N SER A 155 3.14 3.53 2.82
CA SER A 155 3.55 2.13 2.63
C SER A 155 5.05 1.96 2.84
N ALA A 156 5.44 0.86 3.50
CA ALA A 156 6.80 0.39 3.42
C ALA A 156 7.00 -0.52 2.18
N GLU A 157 8.25 -0.86 1.87
CA GLU A 157 8.65 -1.88 0.89
C GLU A 157 10.01 -2.51 1.24
N MET A 158 10.38 -3.58 0.50
CA MET A 158 11.65 -4.29 0.65
C MET A 158 12.85 -3.59 0.00
N GLY A 159 12.63 -2.86 -1.10
CA GLY A 159 13.67 -2.27 -1.94
C GLY A 159 13.82 -0.77 -1.71
N GLY A 160 15.06 -0.29 -1.61
CA GLY A 160 15.30 1.15 -1.53
C GLY A 160 15.31 1.79 -2.93
N TYR A 161 14.20 2.40 -3.35
CA TYR A 161 14.14 3.17 -4.59
C TYR A 161 13.86 4.67 -4.34
N PRO A 162 14.46 5.59 -5.13
CA PRO A 162 15.56 5.35 -6.07
C PRO A 162 16.86 4.97 -5.33
N LYS A 163 17.80 4.30 -6.01
CA LYS A 163 19.04 3.77 -5.40
C LYS A 163 19.86 4.84 -4.66
N ASN A 164 19.91 6.05 -5.18
CA ASN A 164 20.63 7.18 -4.58
C ASN A 164 19.99 7.71 -3.28
N MET A 165 18.78 7.24 -2.92
CA MET A 165 18.09 7.59 -1.69
C MET A 165 18.31 6.58 -0.57
N ARG A 166 19.07 5.51 -0.81
CA ARG A 166 19.29 4.46 0.17
C ARG A 166 19.88 4.98 1.48
N SER A 167 20.93 5.81 1.44
CA SER A 167 21.56 6.34 2.65
C SER A 167 20.61 7.15 3.53
N VAL A 168 19.68 7.90 2.92
CA VAL A 168 18.65 8.65 3.64
C VAL A 168 17.69 7.70 4.34
N GLN A 169 17.24 6.65 3.64
CA GLN A 169 16.27 5.70 4.17
C GLN A 169 16.87 4.71 5.19
N GLU A 170 18.19 4.49 5.13
CA GLU A 170 18.92 3.69 6.11
C GLU A 170 19.28 4.47 7.38
N GLY A 171 19.10 5.79 7.37
CA GLY A 171 19.31 6.67 8.51
C GLY A 171 18.24 6.54 9.62
N PRO A 172 18.38 7.33 10.70
CA PRO A 172 17.58 7.21 11.93
C PRO A 172 16.16 7.79 11.83
N GLY A 173 15.62 8.06 10.63
CA GLY A 173 14.28 8.66 10.43
C GLY A 173 13.12 7.76 10.91
N PRO A 174 11.99 7.65 10.19
CA PRO A 174 10.90 6.74 10.54
C PRO A 174 11.36 5.32 10.91
N SER A 175 12.48 4.85 10.35
CA SER A 175 13.13 3.59 10.70
C SER A 175 13.40 3.40 12.20
N GLY A 176 13.57 4.47 12.98
CA GLY A 176 13.69 4.41 14.45
C GLY A 176 12.37 4.09 15.16
N GLN A 177 11.23 4.26 14.48
CA GLN A 177 9.90 3.90 14.97
C GLN A 177 9.51 2.46 14.59
N MET A 178 10.25 1.83 13.66
CA MET A 178 9.92 0.51 13.13
C MET A 178 9.65 -0.53 14.21
N ASP A 179 10.53 -0.65 15.19
CA ASP A 179 10.38 -1.67 16.24
C ASP A 179 9.14 -1.42 17.11
N LYS A 180 8.75 -0.15 17.31
CA LYS A 180 7.53 0.22 18.05
C LYS A 180 6.28 -0.13 17.24
N VAL A 181 6.26 0.23 15.96
CA VAL A 181 5.14 -0.07 15.05
C VAL A 181 4.95 -1.58 14.94
N LEU A 182 6.02 -2.35 14.72
CA LEU A 182 5.94 -3.80 14.63
C LEU A 182 5.50 -4.44 15.95
N ALA A 183 6.04 -3.98 17.09
CA ALA A 183 5.65 -4.48 18.41
C ALA A 183 4.17 -4.25 18.71
N ALA A 184 3.56 -3.16 18.21
CA ALA A 184 2.13 -2.90 18.36
C ALA A 184 1.23 -3.95 17.68
N PHE A 185 1.79 -4.81 16.82
CA PHE A 185 1.10 -5.92 16.17
C PHE A 185 1.76 -7.28 16.45
N GLY A 186 2.67 -7.36 17.43
CA GLY A 186 3.38 -8.60 17.76
C GLY A 186 4.29 -9.11 16.64
N LEU A 187 4.71 -8.25 15.72
CA LEU A 187 5.57 -8.62 14.59
C LEU A 187 7.05 -8.48 14.94
N ARG A 188 7.87 -9.38 14.37
CA ARG A 188 9.33 -9.27 14.43
C ARG A 188 9.85 -8.38 13.32
N ARG A 189 11.01 -7.75 13.53
CA ARG A 189 11.70 -6.93 12.52
C ARG A 189 11.95 -7.65 11.19
N ASP A 190 12.17 -8.96 11.26
CA ASP A 190 12.53 -9.82 10.14
C ASP A 190 11.35 -10.65 9.60
N TRP A 191 10.09 -10.26 9.89
CA TRP A 191 8.89 -11.03 9.53
C TRP A 191 8.78 -11.35 8.03
N THR A 192 9.36 -10.53 7.15
CA THR A 192 9.38 -10.75 5.69
C THR A 192 10.42 -11.75 5.22
N THR A 193 11.43 -12.06 6.03
CA THR A 193 12.59 -12.89 5.62
C THR A 193 12.21 -14.21 4.94
N PRO A 194 11.20 -14.97 5.39
CA PRO A 194 10.81 -16.22 4.74
C PRO A 194 10.25 -16.04 3.31
N TYR A 195 9.71 -14.85 3.02
CA TYR A 195 8.87 -14.59 1.86
C TYR A 195 9.57 -13.80 0.75
N VAL A 196 10.82 -13.37 0.96
CA VAL A 196 11.52 -12.47 0.04
C VAL A 196 12.55 -13.18 -0.83
N ASP A 197 12.67 -12.72 -2.07
CA ASP A 197 13.68 -13.15 -3.05
C ASP A 197 14.42 -11.94 -3.59
N CYS A 198 15.46 -11.55 -2.86
CA CYS A 198 16.31 -10.40 -3.15
C CYS A 198 17.36 -10.67 -4.24
N SER A 199 17.33 -11.85 -4.87
CA SER A 199 18.16 -12.09 -6.06
C SER A 199 17.58 -11.42 -7.31
N ARG A 200 16.34 -10.94 -7.21
CA ARG A 200 15.61 -10.29 -8.29
C ARG A 200 15.88 -8.80 -8.33
N ASP A 201 15.85 -8.28 -9.56
CA ASP A 201 15.74 -6.87 -9.89
C ASP A 201 16.63 -5.93 -9.05
N ILE A 202 17.95 -6.17 -9.15
CA ILE A 202 18.98 -5.31 -8.56
C ILE A 202 18.82 -3.85 -9.00
N ASP A 203 18.15 -3.61 -10.14
CA ASP A 203 17.98 -2.29 -10.73
C ASP A 203 16.76 -1.51 -10.24
N ALA A 204 15.67 -2.20 -9.91
CA ALA A 204 14.46 -1.57 -9.40
C ALA A 204 14.43 -1.26 -7.90
N GLY A 205 15.44 -1.68 -7.13
CA GLY A 205 15.49 -1.41 -5.70
C GLY A 205 16.01 -2.63 -4.94
N PRO A 206 17.33 -2.79 -4.78
CA PRO A 206 17.87 -3.96 -4.11
C PRO A 206 17.43 -3.98 -2.65
N CYS A 207 17.20 -5.19 -2.14
CA CYS A 207 16.95 -5.36 -0.72
C CYS A 207 18.07 -4.78 0.14
N SER A 208 17.72 -4.42 1.38
CA SER A 208 18.73 -4.21 2.43
C SER A 208 19.51 -5.49 2.72
N ASN A 209 20.73 -5.35 3.25
CA ASN A 209 21.55 -6.49 3.70
C ASN A 209 20.83 -7.35 4.76
N HIS A 210 19.88 -6.77 5.50
CA HIS A 210 19.12 -7.44 6.55
C HIS A 210 17.70 -7.88 6.14
N ARG A 211 17.33 -7.82 4.84
CA ARG A 211 16.01 -8.24 4.33
C ARG A 211 14.83 -7.69 5.15
N VAL A 212 14.93 -6.43 5.52
CA VAL A 212 13.92 -5.74 6.34
C VAL A 212 13.00 -4.90 5.45
N TYR A 213 11.68 -4.99 5.69
CA TYR A 213 10.63 -4.22 5.03
C TYR A 213 10.53 -2.81 5.63
N ARG A 214 11.38 -1.88 5.15
CA ARG A 214 11.61 -0.58 5.83
C ARG A 214 11.67 0.64 4.92
N TYR A 215 11.74 0.44 3.62
CA TYR A 215 11.90 1.56 2.69
C TYR A 215 10.55 2.18 2.40
N LEU A 216 10.50 3.48 2.15
CA LEU A 216 9.26 4.18 1.82
C LEU A 216 8.84 3.83 0.40
N ASN A 217 7.57 3.47 0.23
CA ASN A 217 6.92 3.36 -1.06
C ASN A 217 5.78 4.37 -1.19
N TYR A 218 5.79 5.18 -2.25
CA TYR A 218 4.84 6.29 -2.41
C TYR A 218 3.49 5.89 -3.02
N GLY A 219 3.32 4.62 -3.41
CA GLY A 219 2.10 4.13 -4.03
C GLY A 219 0.90 3.99 -3.09
N PHE A 220 1.10 4.20 -1.79
CA PHE A 220 0.01 4.32 -0.82
C PHE A 220 0.36 5.32 0.28
N LEU A 221 -0.58 6.24 0.53
CA LEU A 221 -0.51 7.27 1.56
C LEU A 221 -1.86 7.33 2.29
N MET A 222 -1.84 7.44 3.61
CA MET A 222 -3.04 7.65 4.41
C MET A 222 -2.79 8.69 5.51
N GLY A 223 -3.70 9.64 5.67
CA GLY A 223 -3.59 10.67 6.71
C GLY A 223 -4.58 11.82 6.52
N PRO A 224 -4.52 12.85 7.39
CA PRO A 224 -5.34 14.05 7.25
C PRO A 224 -5.06 14.76 5.93
N VAL A 225 -6.10 15.26 5.26
CA VAL A 225 -6.01 15.98 3.99
C VAL A 225 -4.99 17.13 4.08
N GLY A 226 -4.98 17.87 5.19
CA GLY A 226 -4.06 18.98 5.42
C GLY A 226 -2.58 18.57 5.43
N GLU A 227 -2.26 17.40 5.99
CA GLU A 227 -0.88 16.88 6.04
C GLU A 227 -0.49 16.21 4.73
N LEU A 228 -1.40 15.45 4.11
CA LEU A 228 -1.22 14.90 2.76
C LEU A 228 -0.94 16.02 1.74
N ARG A 229 -1.66 17.15 1.84
CA ARG A 229 -1.43 18.33 0.99
C ARG A 229 -0.01 18.87 1.13
N LYS A 230 0.53 18.95 2.35
CA LYS A 230 1.92 19.42 2.57
C LYS A 230 2.92 18.46 1.95
N LEU A 231 2.74 17.15 2.16
CA LEU A 231 3.60 16.11 1.58
C LEU A 231 3.58 16.15 0.04
N VAL A 232 2.40 16.08 -0.57
CA VAL A 232 2.26 16.09 -2.04
C VAL A 232 2.76 17.41 -2.64
N SER A 233 2.50 18.54 -1.99
CA SER A 233 3.03 19.85 -2.40
C SER A 233 4.56 19.88 -2.37
N PHE A 234 5.19 19.28 -1.35
CA PHE A 234 6.65 19.18 -1.29
C PHE A 234 7.19 18.31 -2.42
N VAL A 235 6.61 17.13 -2.62
CA VAL A 235 7.01 16.20 -3.68
C VAL A 235 6.94 16.87 -5.06
N LEU A 236 5.83 17.56 -5.35
CA LEU A 236 5.65 18.28 -6.61
C LEU A 236 6.66 19.42 -6.77
N ALA A 237 6.89 20.22 -5.73
CA ALA A 237 7.78 21.37 -5.79
C ALA A 237 9.27 20.99 -5.96
N GLN A 238 9.69 19.85 -5.40
CA GLN A 238 11.09 19.39 -5.52
C GLN A 238 11.38 18.71 -6.87
N GLY A 239 10.36 18.17 -7.54
CA GLY A 239 10.53 17.41 -8.78
C GLY A 239 11.33 16.11 -8.62
N GLY A 240 11.60 15.43 -9.73
CA GLY A 240 12.25 14.11 -9.73
C GLY A 240 11.28 12.97 -9.42
N THR A 241 11.79 11.86 -8.86
CA THR A 241 10.95 10.72 -8.50
C THR A 241 10.11 11.05 -7.26
N ASP A 242 8.81 10.84 -7.33
CA ASP A 242 7.87 11.04 -6.24
C ASP A 242 8.26 10.27 -4.97
N GLN A 243 8.64 9.00 -5.10
CA GLN A 243 9.11 8.17 -3.98
C GLN A 243 10.37 8.72 -3.33
N GLY A 244 11.35 9.15 -4.13
CA GLY A 244 12.58 9.75 -3.61
C GLY A 244 12.32 11.04 -2.82
N GLN A 245 11.43 11.90 -3.29
CA GLN A 245 11.09 13.14 -2.58
C GLN A 245 10.23 12.90 -1.35
N ALA A 246 9.28 11.96 -1.41
CA ALA A 246 8.49 11.57 -0.25
C ALA A 246 9.36 10.94 0.84
N ALA A 247 10.34 10.11 0.46
CA ALA A 247 11.36 9.61 1.37
C ALA A 247 12.13 10.75 2.04
N ARG A 248 12.60 11.76 1.29
CA ARG A 248 13.26 12.94 1.88
C ARG A 248 12.35 13.67 2.87
N TYR A 249 11.10 13.91 2.50
CA TYR A 249 10.15 14.60 3.36
C TYR A 249 9.94 13.83 4.66
N CYS A 250 9.52 12.57 4.57
CA CYS A 250 9.15 11.78 5.74
C CYS A 250 10.34 11.43 6.63
N PHE A 251 11.55 11.27 6.07
CA PHE A 251 12.74 11.04 6.89
C PHE A 251 13.24 12.29 7.60
N ASN A 252 12.93 13.49 7.09
CA ASN A 252 13.20 14.76 7.76
C ASN A 252 12.07 15.24 8.68
N HIS A 253 10.89 14.61 8.61
CA HIS A 253 9.69 14.95 9.39
C HIS A 253 9.10 13.68 10.03
N SER A 254 9.92 12.93 10.77
CA SER A 254 9.49 11.67 11.40
C SER A 254 8.39 11.85 12.46
N GLU A 255 8.23 13.07 12.98
CA GLU A 255 7.12 13.46 13.85
C GLU A 255 5.78 13.58 13.09
N VAL A 256 5.82 13.70 11.76
CA VAL A 256 4.64 13.78 10.90
C VAL A 256 4.40 12.46 10.17
N CYS A 257 5.44 11.80 9.69
CA CYS A 257 5.34 10.55 8.94
C CYS A 257 5.77 9.32 9.74
N THR A 258 5.06 8.21 9.55
CA THR A 258 5.52 6.87 9.88
C THR A 258 5.26 5.91 8.71
N LEU A 259 5.88 4.73 8.71
CA LEU A 259 5.65 3.73 7.67
C LEU A 259 4.82 2.55 8.19
N ASP A 260 4.05 1.95 7.29
CA ASP A 260 3.36 0.68 7.51
C ASP A 260 4.36 -0.49 7.42
N TYR A 261 5.23 -0.61 8.43
CA TYR A 261 6.28 -1.63 8.50
C TYR A 261 5.76 -3.07 8.53
N GLY A 262 4.48 -3.26 8.88
CA GLY A 262 3.82 -4.57 8.90
C GLY A 262 3.09 -4.93 7.61
N GLY A 263 2.95 -4.00 6.66
CA GLY A 263 2.15 -4.19 5.45
C GLY A 263 0.66 -4.43 5.74
N LEU A 264 0.13 -3.79 6.78
CA LEU A 264 -1.25 -3.96 7.26
C LEU A 264 -2.25 -3.11 6.48
N LEU A 265 -1.87 -1.88 6.14
CA LEU A 265 -2.63 -0.96 5.31
C LEU A 265 -2.29 -1.14 3.82
N SER A 266 -1.02 -1.37 3.51
CA SER A 266 -0.53 -1.56 2.15
C SER A 266 0.70 -2.46 2.13
N LEU A 267 0.58 -3.58 1.42
CA LEU A 267 1.70 -4.49 1.18
C LEU A 267 2.19 -4.36 -0.27
N SER A 268 3.33 -3.70 -0.44
CA SER A 268 4.14 -3.69 -1.66
C SER A 268 4.79 -5.05 -1.87
N LEU A 269 4.51 -5.69 -3.00
CA LEU A 269 4.97 -7.04 -3.32
C LEU A 269 6.33 -7.08 -4.02
N HIS A 270 6.95 -5.94 -4.26
CA HIS A 270 8.28 -5.89 -4.86
C HIS A 270 9.30 -6.67 -3.99
N ASN A 271 10.11 -7.52 -4.63
CA ASN A 271 11.05 -8.47 -4.01
C ASN A 271 10.44 -9.59 -3.13
N PHE A 272 9.12 -9.73 -3.06
CA PHE A 272 8.53 -10.96 -2.52
C PHE A 272 8.61 -12.10 -3.55
N LYS A 273 8.65 -13.34 -3.04
CA LYS A 273 8.57 -14.55 -3.86
C LYS A 273 7.25 -14.56 -4.63
N ARG A 274 7.32 -14.89 -5.92
CA ARG A 274 6.15 -14.95 -6.83
C ARG A 274 5.23 -16.15 -6.55
N SER A 275 5.70 -17.15 -5.81
CA SER A 275 4.90 -18.32 -5.49
C SER A 275 3.85 -17.97 -4.45
N MET A 276 2.59 -18.34 -4.69
CA MET A 276 1.51 -18.26 -3.71
C MET A 276 1.78 -19.14 -2.48
N ASP A 277 2.63 -20.15 -2.63
CA ASP A 277 2.98 -21.07 -1.55
C ASP A 277 4.18 -20.59 -0.73
N GLU A 278 4.89 -19.57 -1.19
CA GLU A 278 6.09 -19.07 -0.51
C GLU A 278 6.06 -17.55 -0.28
N GLY A 279 5.03 -16.86 -0.78
CA GLY A 279 4.80 -15.45 -0.58
C GLY A 279 4.05 -15.17 0.73
N PRO A 280 3.94 -13.88 1.10
CA PRO A 280 3.25 -13.48 2.32
C PRO A 280 1.71 -13.59 2.17
N LEU A 281 1.23 -13.69 0.92
CA LEU A 281 -0.17 -13.85 0.55
C LEU A 281 -0.51 -15.33 0.32
N ALA A 282 -1.64 -15.75 0.87
CA ALA A 282 -2.36 -16.95 0.53
C ALA A 282 -3.72 -16.58 -0.09
N LEU A 283 -4.07 -17.20 -1.21
CA LEU A 283 -5.44 -17.15 -1.70
C LEU A 283 -6.23 -18.22 -0.97
N ARG A 284 -7.34 -17.83 -0.33
CA ARG A 284 -8.30 -18.83 0.16
C ARG A 284 -9.36 -19.02 -0.92
N SER A 285 -9.42 -20.25 -1.44
CA SER A 285 -10.65 -20.76 -2.05
C SER A 285 -11.75 -20.56 -1.01
N MET A 286 -12.76 -19.74 -1.33
CA MET A 286 -14.02 -19.88 -0.62
C MET A 286 -14.60 -21.19 -1.10
N ASP A 287 -14.28 -22.27 -0.37
CA ASP A 287 -14.93 -23.55 -0.59
C ASP A 287 -16.42 -23.28 -0.53
N ARG A 288 -17.07 -23.39 -1.70
CA ARG A 288 -18.52 -23.34 -1.77
C ARG A 288 -18.96 -24.38 -0.76
N HIS A 289 -19.62 -23.96 0.31
CA HIS A 289 -20.44 -24.86 1.09
C HIS A 289 -21.31 -25.61 0.07
N ARG A 290 -20.89 -26.84 -0.25
CA ARG A 290 -21.77 -27.84 -0.81
C ARG A 290 -22.64 -28.21 0.38
N ASP A 291 -23.62 -27.36 0.65
CA ASP A 291 -24.75 -27.73 1.47
C ASP A 291 -25.33 -28.98 0.80
N SER A 292 -25.16 -30.11 1.49
CA SER A 292 -25.72 -31.41 1.12
C SER A 292 -27.10 -31.51 1.72
#